data_AF-A0A376GDF2-F1
#
_entry.id   AF-A0A376GDF2-F1
#
_cell.length_a   1.000
_cell.length_b   1.000
_cell.length_c   1.000
_cell.angle_alpha   90.00
_cell.angle_beta   90.00
_cell.angle_gamma   90.00
#
_symmetry.space_group_name_H-M   'P 1'
#
loop_
_entity.id
_entity.type
_entity.pdbx_description
1 polymer ?
#
loop_
_entity_poly.entity_id
_entity_poly.type
_entity_poly.pdbx_seq_one_letter_code
_entity_poly.pdbx_strand_id
1 'polypeptide(L)'
;MERKDFIKNSLGLLGASLIVPKVLMSCKDSNVVNDCEVWASETEGPFPTKKPEDFLSKNIKGDRTGVEATIKINVTNVDESCQPLIGAIVDIWHCDKDGNYSQYGGMRMQPTDYKSYKFLRGRQVTDENGNVEFNSIFPG
;
A
#
# COMPACT_ATOMS: atom_id res chain seq x y z
N MET A 1 7.46 48.48 12.82
CA MET A 1 6.07 48.97 12.89
C MET A 1 5.42 48.13 13.99
N GLU A 2 5.46 48.66 15.21
CA GLU A 2 5.00 48.05 16.45
C GLU A 2 3.55 48.48 16.71
N ARG A 3 2.72 47.59 17.27
CA ARG A 3 1.81 47.91 18.40
C ARG A 3 1.00 46.69 18.85
N LYS A 4 1.39 46.15 20.00
CA LYS A 4 0.54 45.41 20.93
C LYS A 4 -0.32 46.40 21.72
N ASP A 5 -1.57 46.08 21.99
CA ASP A 5 -2.42 46.63 23.08
C ASP A 5 -3.50 45.57 23.35
N PHE A 6 -3.45 44.74 24.39
CA PHE A 6 -3.54 44.99 25.83
C PHE A 6 -4.87 45.64 26.27
N ILE A 7 -5.80 44.76 26.65
CA ILE A 7 -6.79 44.85 27.74
C ILE A 7 -7.10 46.27 28.26
N LYS A 8 -8.36 46.73 28.12
CA LYS A 8 -9.17 47.37 29.17
C LYS A 8 -10.54 47.86 28.64
N ASN A 9 -11.56 47.80 29.52
CA ASN A 9 -13.00 48.07 29.37
C ASN A 9 -13.80 46.94 28.71
N SER A 10 -14.71 46.23 29.40
CA SER A 10 -15.72 46.77 30.32
C SER A 10 -15.98 45.86 31.53
N LEU A 11 -15.85 46.46 32.73
CA LEU A 11 -16.57 46.06 33.93
C LEU A 11 -18.09 46.13 33.66
N GLY A 12 -18.81 45.05 33.95
CA GLY A 12 -20.26 45.01 33.81
C GLY A 12 -20.90 43.92 34.68
N LEU A 13 -21.41 44.36 35.83
CA LEU A 13 -22.47 43.79 36.67
C LEU A 13 -22.22 42.53 37.54
N LEU A 14 -22.50 42.78 38.82
CA LEU A 14 -22.78 41.88 39.93
C LEU A 14 -23.97 40.94 39.65
N GLY A 15 -23.87 39.71 40.17
CA GLY A 15 -25.02 39.01 40.76
C GLY A 15 -25.65 37.89 39.94
N ALA A 16 -25.28 36.64 40.27
CA ALA A 16 -26.14 35.48 40.53
C ALA A 16 -25.35 34.19 40.26
N SER A 17 -25.22 33.36 41.29
CA SER A 17 -24.67 32.01 41.22
C SER A 17 -25.49 31.15 40.25
N LEU A 18 -24.86 30.66 39.20
CA LEU A 18 -25.35 29.50 38.46
C LEU A 18 -24.28 28.42 38.57
N ILE A 19 -24.65 27.34 39.26
CA ILE A 19 -23.91 26.08 39.30
C ILE A 19 -23.78 25.63 37.84
N VAL A 20 -22.58 25.76 37.27
CA VAL A 20 -22.30 25.22 35.95
C VAL A 20 -22.41 23.69 36.08
N PRO A 21 -23.32 23.02 35.36
CA PRO A 21 -23.32 21.57 35.33
C PRO A 21 -21.95 21.14 34.83
N LYS A 22 -21.29 20.20 35.52
CA LYS A 22 -20.18 19.47 34.93
C LYS A 22 -20.71 18.83 33.66
N VAL A 23 -20.53 19.50 32.53
CA VAL A 23 -20.65 18.89 31.22
C VAL A 23 -19.56 17.85 31.23
N LEU A 24 -19.96 16.60 31.46
CA LEU A 24 -19.19 15.44 31.11
C LEU A 24 -18.84 15.64 29.64
N MET A 25 -17.63 16.11 29.37
CA MET A 25 -16.98 15.92 28.10
C MET A 25 -16.82 14.42 27.99
N SER A 26 -17.88 13.76 27.51
CA SER A 26 -17.82 12.42 26.98
C SER A 26 -16.79 12.52 25.88
N CYS A 27 -15.56 12.11 26.21
CA CYS A 27 -14.55 11.83 25.21
C CYS A 27 -15.24 10.90 24.24
N LYS A 28 -15.50 11.40 23.04
CA LYS A 28 -15.84 10.57 21.91
C LYS A 28 -14.63 9.66 21.76
N ASP A 29 -14.73 8.45 22.30
CA ASP A 29 -13.83 7.37 21.96
C ASP A 29 -13.90 7.31 20.45
N SER A 30 -12.89 7.89 19.81
CA SER A 30 -12.63 7.70 18.41
C SER A 30 -12.05 6.30 18.36
N ASN A 31 -12.89 5.30 18.56
CA ASN A 31 -12.66 3.98 18.00
C ASN A 31 -12.60 4.27 16.51
N VAL A 32 -11.38 4.53 16.02
CA VAL A 32 -11.07 4.39 14.61
C VAL A 32 -11.28 2.91 14.36
N VAL A 33 -12.51 2.56 14.01
CA VAL A 33 -12.79 1.27 13.41
C VAL A 33 -12.02 1.35 12.10
N ASN A 34 -10.84 0.71 12.06
CA ASN A 34 -10.17 0.43 10.80
C ASN A 34 -11.07 -0.59 10.12
N ASP A 35 -12.06 -0.09 9.42
CA ASP A 35 -12.97 -0.89 8.62
C ASP A 35 -12.25 -1.15 7.29
N CYS A 36 -11.94 -2.41 7.01
CA CYS A 36 -11.40 -2.85 5.74
C CYS A 36 -12.17 -4.08 5.28
N GLU A 37 -12.24 -4.22 3.96
CA GLU A 37 -12.94 -5.31 3.32
C GLU A 37 -11.93 -6.21 2.59
N VAL A 38 -12.34 -7.45 2.33
CA VAL A 38 -11.54 -8.37 1.52
C VAL A 38 -11.40 -7.79 0.11
N TRP A 39 -10.17 -7.65 -0.36
CA TRP A 39 -9.88 -7.20 -1.72
C TRP A 39 -10.46 -8.18 -2.75
N ALA A 40 -10.98 -7.66 -3.86
CA ALA A 40 -11.55 -8.50 -4.92
C ALA A 40 -10.50 -9.47 -5.50
N SER A 41 -10.88 -10.73 -5.70
CA SER A 41 -10.00 -11.71 -6.34
C SER A 41 -10.11 -11.64 -7.87
N GLU A 42 -8.99 -11.92 -8.53
CA GLU A 42 -8.87 -11.96 -9.99
C GLU A 42 -8.34 -13.32 -10.45
N THR A 43 -8.51 -13.64 -11.74
CA THR A 43 -7.91 -14.85 -12.32
C THR A 43 -6.41 -14.65 -12.57
N GLU A 44 -5.60 -15.66 -12.28
CA GLU A 44 -4.13 -15.64 -12.43
C GLU A 44 -3.64 -15.39 -13.87
N GLY A 45 -4.44 -15.77 -14.88
CA GLY A 45 -4.09 -15.64 -16.29
C GLY A 45 -3.02 -16.64 -16.75
N PRO A 46 -2.55 -16.53 -18.01
CA PRO A 46 -1.73 -17.57 -18.64
C PRO A 46 -0.21 -17.48 -18.36
N PHE A 47 0.27 -16.44 -17.66
CA PHE A 47 1.71 -16.15 -17.49
C PHE A 47 2.25 -16.15 -16.05
N PRO A 48 1.78 -17.03 -15.14
CA PRO A 48 2.25 -17.02 -13.77
C PRO A 48 3.74 -17.35 -13.61
N THR A 49 4.30 -17.05 -12.45
CA THR A 49 5.70 -17.41 -12.18
C THR A 49 5.80 -18.92 -11.93
N LYS A 50 6.61 -19.63 -12.72
CA LYS A 50 6.67 -21.10 -12.69
C LYS A 50 7.23 -21.69 -11.39
N LYS A 51 8.13 -20.97 -10.72
CA LYS A 51 8.80 -21.33 -9.45
C LYS A 51 9.03 -20.07 -8.63
N PRO A 52 8.00 -19.49 -8.00
CA PRO A 52 8.12 -18.15 -7.42
C PRO A 52 9.12 -18.07 -6.25
N GLU A 53 9.44 -19.19 -5.60
CA GLU A 53 10.50 -19.30 -4.59
C GLU A 53 11.90 -18.90 -5.10
N ASP A 54 12.15 -18.99 -6.41
CA ASP A 54 13.42 -18.58 -7.03
C ASP A 54 13.55 -17.04 -7.19
N PHE A 55 12.53 -16.26 -6.82
CA PHE A 55 12.40 -14.83 -7.14
C PHE A 55 12.38 -13.89 -5.93
N LEU A 56 12.98 -14.28 -4.81
CA LEU A 56 13.10 -13.41 -3.62
C LEU A 56 14.00 -12.18 -3.91
N SER A 57 13.41 -11.10 -4.43
CA SER A 57 14.13 -9.90 -4.86
C SER A 57 13.25 -8.65 -4.82
N LYS A 58 13.85 -7.52 -4.41
CA LYS A 58 13.21 -6.20 -4.43
C LYS A 58 13.35 -5.54 -5.80
N ASN A 59 14.49 -5.72 -6.47
CA ASN A 59 14.68 -5.21 -7.82
C ASN A 59 14.33 -6.31 -8.82
N ILE A 60 13.24 -6.11 -9.56
CA ILE A 60 12.72 -7.08 -10.53
C ILE A 60 12.87 -6.60 -11.97
N LYS A 61 13.30 -5.35 -12.19
CA LYS A 61 13.47 -4.76 -13.53
C LYS A 61 14.35 -5.61 -14.45
N GLY A 62 15.43 -6.17 -13.92
CA GLY A 62 16.44 -6.88 -14.70
C GLY A 62 17.05 -5.96 -15.78
N ASP A 63 17.04 -6.41 -17.03
CA ASP A 63 17.56 -5.70 -18.20
C ASP A 63 16.49 -4.90 -18.96
N ARG A 64 15.25 -4.84 -18.45
CA ARG A 64 14.13 -4.22 -19.17
C ARG A 64 14.25 -2.70 -19.22
N THR A 65 13.82 -2.12 -20.32
CA THR A 65 13.68 -0.68 -20.50
C THR A 65 12.20 -0.28 -20.36
N GLY A 66 11.94 0.94 -19.89
CA GLY A 66 10.58 1.43 -19.65
C GLY A 66 10.57 2.62 -18.70
N VAL A 67 9.38 3.03 -18.29
CA VAL A 67 9.19 4.03 -17.22
C VAL A 67 9.42 3.33 -15.88
N GLU A 68 10.38 3.80 -15.07
CA GLU A 68 10.63 3.25 -13.73
C GLU A 68 9.37 3.34 -12.86
N ALA A 69 9.10 2.27 -12.12
CA ALA A 69 7.96 2.16 -11.22
C ALA A 69 8.38 1.54 -9.88
N THR A 70 7.89 2.13 -8.79
CA THR A 70 7.98 1.53 -7.46
C THR A 70 6.60 1.01 -7.08
N ILE A 71 6.47 -0.30 -6.94
CA ILE A 71 5.22 -0.96 -6.55
C ILE A 71 5.29 -1.20 -5.05
N LYS A 72 4.34 -0.61 -4.30
CA LYS A 72 4.19 -0.84 -2.86
C LYS A 72 2.86 -1.53 -2.61
N ILE A 73 2.90 -2.63 -1.88
CA ILE A 73 1.70 -3.38 -1.49
C ILE A 73 1.69 -3.44 0.03
N ASN A 74 0.59 -2.98 0.62
CA ASN A 74 0.29 -3.12 2.04
C ASN A 74 -0.75 -4.22 2.20
N VAL A 75 -0.45 -5.20 3.06
CA VAL A 75 -1.32 -6.35 3.32
C VAL A 75 -1.79 -6.26 4.77
N THR A 76 -3.11 -6.30 4.95
CA THR A 76 -3.78 -6.25 6.25
C THR A 76 -4.67 -7.46 6.44
N ASN A 77 -4.99 -7.81 7.69
CA ASN A 77 -5.86 -8.92 8.03
C ASN A 77 -7.24 -8.41 8.49
N VAL A 78 -8.28 -8.70 7.70
CA VAL A 78 -9.69 -8.33 8.00
C VAL A 78 -10.19 -8.95 9.31
N ASP A 79 -9.71 -10.15 9.67
CA ASP A 79 -10.12 -10.85 10.90
C ASP A 79 -9.44 -10.29 12.16
N GLU A 80 -8.42 -9.44 11.98
CA GLU A 80 -7.66 -8.82 13.06
C GLU A 80 -7.79 -7.29 13.01
N SER A 81 -9.00 -6.77 12.81
CA SER A 81 -9.25 -5.31 12.81
C SER A 81 -8.32 -4.54 11.87
N CYS A 82 -8.03 -5.14 10.71
CA CYS A 82 -7.18 -4.59 9.66
C CYS A 82 -5.76 -4.28 10.13
N GLN A 83 -5.26 -5.01 11.13
CA GLN A 83 -3.86 -4.95 11.51
C GLN A 83 -2.96 -5.42 10.34
N PRO A 84 -1.72 -4.92 10.26
CA PRO A 84 -0.77 -5.37 9.26
C PRO A 84 -0.52 -6.87 9.33
N LEU A 85 -0.56 -7.55 8.18
CA LEU A 85 -0.28 -8.97 8.11
C LEU A 85 1.22 -9.19 7.90
N ILE A 86 1.91 -9.59 8.97
CA ILE A 86 3.36 -9.84 8.98
C ILE A 86 3.67 -11.24 8.41
N GLY A 87 4.70 -11.35 7.58
CA GLY A 87 5.16 -12.65 7.07
C GLY A 87 4.37 -13.21 5.88
N ALA A 88 3.44 -12.44 5.31
CA ALA A 88 2.73 -12.83 4.09
C ALA A 88 3.69 -12.86 2.89
N ILE A 89 3.60 -13.92 2.08
CA ILE A 89 4.36 -14.05 0.84
C ILE A 89 3.58 -13.34 -0.26
N VAL A 90 4.23 -12.36 -0.90
CA VAL A 90 3.66 -11.61 -2.03
C VAL A 90 4.46 -11.91 -3.28
N ASP A 91 3.81 -12.56 -4.24
CA ASP A 91 4.35 -12.84 -5.57
C ASP A 91 3.74 -11.89 -6.60
N ILE A 92 4.60 -11.25 -7.40
CA ILE A 92 4.18 -10.41 -8.52
C ILE A 92 4.87 -10.84 -9.81
N TRP A 93 4.15 -10.67 -10.92
CA TRP A 93 4.70 -10.77 -12.27
C TRP A 93 3.93 -9.85 -13.21
N HIS A 94 4.62 -9.32 -14.23
CA HIS A 94 3.97 -8.55 -15.30
C HIS A 94 4.80 -8.56 -16.60
N CYS A 95 4.22 -8.04 -17.67
CA CYS A 95 4.90 -7.87 -18.96
C CYS A 95 5.91 -6.71 -18.95
N ASP A 96 6.87 -6.76 -19.87
CA ASP A 96 7.67 -5.58 -20.22
C ASP A 96 6.87 -4.55 -21.03
N LYS A 97 7.52 -3.43 -21.37
CA LYS A 97 6.89 -2.32 -22.13
C LYS A 97 6.33 -2.73 -23.50
N ASP A 98 6.73 -3.89 -24.03
CA ASP A 98 6.29 -4.41 -25.33
C ASP A 98 5.30 -5.57 -25.17
N GLY A 99 4.80 -5.81 -23.96
CA GLY A 99 3.79 -6.84 -23.67
C GLY A 99 4.35 -8.25 -23.48
N ASN A 100 5.66 -8.44 -23.35
CA ASN A 100 6.27 -9.77 -23.22
C ASN A 100 6.51 -10.17 -21.76
N TYR A 101 6.27 -11.45 -21.46
CA TYR A 101 6.51 -12.09 -20.18
C TYR A 101 7.77 -12.96 -20.22
N SER A 102 8.63 -12.80 -19.22
CA SER A 102 9.75 -13.71 -18.97
C SER A 102 9.24 -15.12 -18.63
N GLN A 103 10.05 -16.17 -18.82
CA GLN A 103 9.67 -17.60 -18.69
C GLN A 103 8.74 -18.16 -19.78
N TYR A 104 8.27 -17.33 -20.72
CA TYR A 104 7.33 -17.73 -21.78
C TYR A 104 7.83 -17.34 -23.17
N GLY A 105 7.19 -17.88 -24.21
CA GLY A 105 7.51 -17.56 -25.59
C GLY A 105 7.28 -18.70 -26.58
N GLY A 106 7.42 -18.41 -27.87
CA GLY A 106 7.16 -19.39 -28.94
C GLY A 106 5.71 -19.88 -28.98
N MET A 107 4.76 -19.07 -28.53
CA MET A 107 3.33 -19.37 -28.51
C MET A 107 2.52 -18.26 -29.17
N ARG A 108 1.27 -18.53 -29.56
CA ARG A 108 0.43 -17.54 -30.26
C ARG A 108 0.29 -16.22 -29.50
N MET A 109 0.17 -16.28 -28.17
CA MET A 109 0.02 -15.11 -27.30
C MET A 109 1.34 -14.33 -27.10
N GLN A 110 2.49 -14.97 -27.33
CA GLN A 110 3.81 -14.37 -27.24
C GLN A 110 4.79 -15.12 -28.15
N PRO A 111 5.01 -14.65 -29.39
CA PRO A 111 5.97 -15.28 -30.30
C PRO A 111 7.41 -15.17 -29.81
N THR A 112 7.78 -14.03 -29.20
CA THR A 112 9.13 -13.77 -28.66
C THR A 112 9.53 -14.79 -27.60
N ASP A 113 10.70 -15.44 -27.76
CA ASP A 113 11.16 -16.47 -26.82
C ASP A 113 11.96 -15.88 -25.65
N TYR A 114 11.32 -15.82 -24.49
CA TYR A 114 11.92 -15.43 -23.21
C TYR A 114 11.86 -16.54 -22.16
N LYS A 115 11.77 -17.83 -22.57
CA LYS A 115 11.65 -18.96 -21.64
C LYS A 115 12.79 -19.06 -20.62
N SER A 116 13.99 -18.60 -20.97
CA SER A 116 15.18 -18.60 -20.11
C SER A 116 15.33 -17.34 -19.26
N TYR A 117 14.47 -16.33 -19.45
CA TYR A 117 14.59 -15.03 -18.79
C TYR A 117 13.78 -15.00 -17.49
N LYS A 118 14.15 -14.06 -16.61
CA LYS A 118 13.61 -13.93 -15.25
C LYS A 118 13.17 -12.51 -14.88
N PHE A 119 13.16 -11.57 -15.83
CA PHE A 119 12.77 -10.18 -15.55
C PHE A 119 11.31 -10.05 -15.10
N LEU A 120 11.00 -8.98 -14.36
CA LEU A 120 9.67 -8.53 -13.95
C LEU A 120 8.85 -9.59 -13.22
N ARG A 121 9.54 -10.41 -12.43
CA ARG A 121 8.99 -11.41 -11.51
C ARG A 121 9.66 -11.23 -10.16
N GLY A 122 8.88 -11.22 -9.09
CA GLY A 122 9.37 -10.98 -7.75
C GLY A 122 8.55 -11.68 -6.69
N ARG A 123 9.23 -12.08 -5.64
CA ARG A 123 8.69 -12.54 -4.37
C ARG A 123 9.24 -11.66 -3.26
N GLN A 124 8.39 -11.24 -2.35
CA GLN A 124 8.75 -10.58 -1.10
C GLN A 124 7.95 -11.18 0.05
N VAL A 125 8.42 -10.93 1.27
CA VAL A 125 7.70 -11.26 2.50
C VAL A 125 7.38 -9.94 3.19
N THR A 126 6.12 -9.76 3.63
CA THR A 126 5.71 -8.51 4.28
C THR A 126 6.49 -8.27 5.58
N ASP A 127 6.87 -7.01 5.78
CA ASP A 127 7.54 -6.55 6.99
C ASP A 127 6.59 -6.40 8.20
N GLU A 128 7.10 -5.86 9.30
CA GLU A 128 6.33 -5.60 10.54
C GLU A 128 5.14 -4.65 10.35
N ASN A 129 5.14 -3.88 9.26
CA ASN A 129 4.08 -2.95 8.89
C ASN A 129 3.21 -3.52 7.76
N GLY A 130 3.34 -4.82 7.44
CA GLY A 130 2.56 -5.48 6.39
C GLY A 130 2.96 -5.05 4.97
N ASN A 131 4.13 -4.45 4.79
CA ASN A 131 4.53 -3.86 3.51
C ASN A 131 5.50 -4.74 2.73
N VAL A 132 5.37 -4.68 1.40
CA VAL A 132 6.41 -5.08 0.45
C VAL A 132 6.62 -3.97 -0.58
N GLU A 133 7.83 -3.89 -1.12
CA GLU A 133 8.20 -2.93 -2.16
C GLU A 133 9.00 -3.60 -3.28
N PHE A 134 8.67 -3.28 -4.53
CA PHE A 134 9.39 -3.74 -5.72
C PHE A 134 9.80 -2.56 -6.60
N ASN A 135 11.04 -2.60 -7.09
CA ASN A 135 11.56 -1.71 -8.12
C ASN A 135 11.42 -2.39 -9.48
N SER A 136 10.63 -1.78 -10.36
CA SER A 136 10.23 -2.35 -11.65
C SER A 136 10.08 -1.26 -12.73
N ILE A 137 9.40 -1.59 -13.82
CA ILE A 137 8.92 -0.64 -14.82
C ILE A 137 7.39 -0.70 -14.93
N PHE A 138 6.76 0.36 -15.42
CA PHE A 138 5.35 0.35 -15.78
C PHE A 138 5.09 -0.65 -16.92
N PRO A 139 4.10 -1.55 -16.82
CA PRO A 139 3.78 -2.52 -17.87
C PRO A 139 3.29 -1.84 -19.15
N GLY A 140 3.55 -2.47 -20.30
CA GLY A 140 3.15 -1.97 -21.63
C GLY A 140 1.66 -2.06 -21.92
#